data_AF-A0A5C6CFX1-F1
#
_entry.id   AF-A0A5C6CFX1-F1
#
_cell.length_a   1.000
_cell.length_b   1.000
_cell.length_c   1.000
_cell.angle_alpha   90.00
_cell.angle_beta   90.00
_cell.angle_gamma   90.00
#
_symmetry.space_group_name_H-M   'P 1'
#
loop_
_entity.id
_entity.type
_entity.pdbx_description
1 polymer ?
#
loop_
_entity_poly.entity_id
_entity_poly.type
_entity_poly.pdbx_seq_one_letter_code
_entity_poly.pdbx_strand_id
1 'polypeptide(L)'
;MTRWPSICDLPSMDSSNPIVRVSRLPLWGTRSPNRKCPPLENGMSRIITILRAAHCRSTHHYFALDAFAQLKTPRGILLSNMLTKYYDAYLKGAKAPDTEFRDFKNHVLHVRDNHWGGAPRACEKWLRIAIEQLDNEQFQEAAYSLGVLSHYFTDPIMPLHTGSSEREGIVHRPMEWSVCKAYEEIYAELNHGKMRVEFQLANGDAWISDAVFAAAQASNPHYERLIEIYDLQRGVKNPPDGLNAEAREILSNMFGIAITGWARILERIAEQSKTTIPAMPLTMTTVIAAIQIPSKWVIRKIASVQEQQAIKALFAEFQSTGKVQTHLPEEVRLVRAERPMSASSTTPPIPTLTLPSEPVVQAPAKLASPILAPATETSSPPASTNTSVSDNLVDAPSIGPKTAARFANIGITTIGQFLASAPEQMASQLNTQWITPALIEDWQAQATFVTSIASLCGYKSQLLVAIDCRTPAQLAERDADELTAAIARYAQTKAGQRILRSSTPPDETNVARWIAEARECSQQRAA
;
A
#
# COMPACT_ATOMS: atom_id res chain seq x y z
N MET A 1 -20.39 50.73 28.76
CA MET A 1 -21.50 49.79 28.49
C MET A 1 -21.74 49.78 26.99
N THR A 2 -21.24 48.77 26.29
CA THR A 2 -21.51 48.55 24.86
C THR A 2 -21.67 47.06 24.67
N ARG A 3 -22.91 46.68 24.36
CA ARG A 3 -23.45 45.30 24.35
C ARG A 3 -23.02 44.60 23.06
N TRP A 4 -22.58 43.35 23.18
CA TRP A 4 -22.29 42.44 22.07
C TRP A 4 -23.59 42.02 21.35
N PRO A 5 -23.59 41.78 20.03
CA PRO A 5 -24.75 41.21 19.34
C PRO A 5 -24.94 39.72 19.66
N SER A 6 -26.20 39.31 19.64
CA SER A 6 -26.74 37.99 19.99
C SER A 6 -26.43 36.91 18.93
N ILE A 7 -26.38 35.66 19.38
CA ILE A 7 -25.97 34.45 18.65
C ILE A 7 -27.04 33.88 17.69
N CYS A 8 -28.09 34.62 17.40
CA CYS A 8 -29.20 34.15 16.56
C CYS A 8 -29.45 35.13 15.42
N ASP A 9 -28.59 35.09 14.39
CA ASP A 9 -28.85 35.60 13.03
C ASP A 9 -27.71 35.12 12.12
N LEU A 10 -27.73 33.83 11.76
CA LEU A 10 -27.06 33.32 10.57
C LEU A 10 -28.15 32.79 9.65
N PRO A 11 -28.17 33.14 8.35
CA PRO A 11 -29.21 32.70 7.44
C PRO A 11 -29.18 31.16 7.37
N SER A 12 -30.36 30.55 7.42
CA SER A 12 -30.51 29.12 7.15
C SER A 12 -30.01 28.84 5.74
N MET A 13 -28.83 28.23 5.62
CA MET A 13 -28.36 27.72 4.34
C MET A 13 -29.16 26.47 4.02
N ASP A 14 -30.22 26.67 3.25
CA ASP A 14 -30.77 25.65 2.37
C ASP A 14 -29.70 25.30 1.32
N SER A 15 -28.72 24.47 1.70
CA SER A 15 -27.66 24.07 0.77
C SER A 15 -28.12 22.85 -0.02
N SER A 16 -28.84 23.10 -1.11
CA SER A 16 -29.21 22.07 -2.07
C SER A 16 -27.97 21.44 -2.75
N ASN A 17 -26.81 22.11 -2.72
CA ASN A 17 -25.56 21.67 -3.33
C ASN A 17 -24.52 21.21 -2.30
N PRO A 18 -23.70 20.19 -2.61
CA PRO A 18 -22.60 19.76 -1.74
C PRO A 18 -21.52 20.86 -1.64
N ILE A 19 -20.81 20.92 -0.51
CA ILE A 19 -19.69 21.85 -0.30
C ILE A 19 -18.41 21.04 -0.07
N VAL A 20 -17.42 21.26 -0.91
CA VAL A 20 -16.03 20.78 -0.71
C VAL A 20 -15.13 22.00 -0.74
N ARG A 21 -14.56 22.36 0.42
CA ARG A 21 -13.66 23.51 0.55
C ARG A 21 -12.44 23.14 1.38
N VAL A 22 -11.28 23.53 0.87
CA VAL A 22 -10.01 23.45 1.60
C VAL A 22 -9.57 24.88 1.91
N SER A 23 -9.32 25.16 3.19
CA SER A 23 -8.90 26.48 3.65
C SER A 23 -7.65 26.37 4.51
N ARG A 24 -6.67 27.26 4.29
CA ARG A 24 -5.51 27.38 5.18
C ARG A 24 -5.90 28.13 6.45
N LEU A 25 -5.49 27.61 7.60
CA LEU A 25 -5.65 28.32 8.86
C LEU A 25 -4.62 29.46 8.91
N PRO A 26 -5.02 30.68 9.31
CA PRO A 26 -4.09 31.79 9.35
C PRO A 26 -3.03 31.56 10.43
N LEU A 27 -1.76 31.85 10.10
CA LEU A 27 -0.62 31.77 11.01
C LEU A 27 -0.69 32.91 12.03
N TRP A 28 -1.57 32.82 13.03
CA TRP A 28 -1.53 33.75 14.17
C TRP A 28 -0.56 33.23 15.23
N GLY A 29 0.39 34.09 15.61
CA GLY A 29 1.50 33.79 16.51
C GLY A 29 1.10 33.37 17.93
N THR A 30 1.91 32.46 18.47
CA THR A 30 2.15 32.17 19.91
C THR A 30 0.97 32.00 20.87
N ARG A 31 0.84 30.75 21.36
CA ARG A 31 0.33 30.28 22.66
C ARG A 31 -1.09 30.66 23.09
N SER A 32 -1.93 29.64 23.17
CA SER A 32 -2.83 29.44 24.30
C SER A 32 -2.73 27.98 24.76
N PRO A 33 -2.21 27.68 25.97
CA PRO A 33 -1.98 26.32 26.43
C PRO A 33 -3.20 25.82 27.22
N ASN A 34 -4.42 25.87 26.66
CA ASN A 34 -5.56 25.19 27.31
C ASN A 34 -6.83 25.11 26.47
N ARG A 35 -6.73 24.52 25.27
CA ARG A 35 -7.87 23.77 24.73
C ARG A 35 -7.39 22.37 24.38
N LYS A 36 -7.33 21.53 25.42
CA LYS A 36 -7.37 20.09 25.21
C LYS A 36 -8.70 19.81 24.52
N CYS A 37 -8.65 19.50 23.22
CA CYS A 37 -9.70 18.63 22.66
C CYS A 37 -9.82 17.43 23.60
N PRO A 38 -11.02 17.02 24.02
CA PRO A 38 -11.16 15.81 24.79
C PRO A 38 -10.56 14.67 23.95
N PRO A 39 -9.58 13.91 24.46
CA PRO A 39 -9.03 12.79 23.71
C PRO A 39 -10.16 11.76 23.57
N LEU A 40 -10.64 11.57 22.34
CA LEU A 40 -11.35 10.34 22.01
C LEU A 40 -10.36 9.19 22.19
N GLU A 41 -10.57 8.42 23.26
CA GLU A 41 -10.30 7.00 23.40
C GLU A 41 -8.94 6.48 22.91
N ASN A 42 -8.01 6.33 23.85
CA ASN A 42 -6.69 5.70 23.66
C ASN A 42 -6.71 4.26 23.08
N GLY A 43 -7.87 3.59 23.00
CA GLY A 43 -8.01 2.21 22.52
C GLY A 43 -8.15 2.11 21.00
N MET A 44 -9.17 2.76 20.42
CA MET A 44 -9.46 2.70 18.98
C MET A 44 -8.27 3.23 18.14
N SER A 45 -7.68 4.35 18.55
CA SER A 45 -6.50 4.92 17.87
C SER A 45 -5.31 3.94 17.80
N ARG A 46 -5.09 3.12 18.84
CA ARG A 46 -4.04 2.08 18.84
C ARG A 46 -4.37 0.91 17.91
N ILE A 47 -5.64 0.48 17.88
CA ILE A 47 -6.11 -0.57 16.97
C ILE A 47 -5.89 -0.15 15.52
N ILE A 48 -6.31 1.07 15.16
CA ILE A 48 -6.15 1.59 13.81
C ILE A 48 -4.67 1.72 13.43
N THR A 49 -3.81 2.19 14.33
CA THR A 49 -2.35 2.22 14.11
C THR A 49 -1.79 0.84 13.77
N ILE A 50 -2.23 -0.18 14.50
CA ILE A 50 -1.81 -1.56 14.25
C ILE A 50 -2.34 -2.07 12.92
N LEU A 51 -3.63 -1.84 12.62
CA LEU A 51 -4.25 -2.26 11.36
C LEU A 51 -3.58 -1.60 10.16
N ARG A 52 -3.25 -0.32 10.24
CA ARG A 52 -2.45 0.39 9.23
C ARG A 52 -1.14 -0.32 8.96
N ALA A 53 -0.32 -0.50 10.00
CA ALA A 53 0.99 -1.13 9.88
C ALA A 53 0.90 -2.56 9.32
N ALA A 54 -0.10 -3.32 9.75
CA ALA A 54 -0.21 -4.73 9.42
C ALA A 54 -0.91 -5.00 8.09
N HIS A 55 -1.89 -4.20 7.67
CA HIS A 55 -2.81 -4.52 6.58
C HIS A 55 -2.87 -3.49 5.45
N CYS A 56 -2.54 -2.21 5.69
CA CYS A 56 -2.58 -1.24 4.59
C CYS A 56 -1.49 -1.53 3.56
N ARG A 57 -1.91 -1.66 2.29
CA ARG A 57 -1.05 -1.93 1.13
C ARG A 57 -1.30 -1.00 -0.05
N SER A 58 -2.29 -0.12 0.07
CA SER A 58 -2.70 0.87 -0.93
C SER A 58 -3.18 2.11 -0.20
N THR A 59 -3.20 3.23 -0.90
CA THR A 59 -3.72 4.50 -0.38
C THR A 59 -5.19 4.36 0.07
N HIS A 60 -6.02 3.61 -0.66
CA HIS A 60 -7.42 3.33 -0.29
C HIS A 60 -7.59 2.66 1.06
N HIS A 61 -6.72 1.69 1.41
CA HIS A 61 -6.76 1.09 2.74
C HIS A 61 -6.51 2.12 3.84
N TYR A 62 -5.56 3.04 3.62
CA TYR A 62 -5.28 4.08 4.61
C TYR A 62 -6.44 5.07 4.71
N PHE A 63 -6.99 5.56 3.59
CA PHE A 63 -8.16 6.46 3.61
C PHE A 63 -9.36 5.84 4.32
N ALA A 64 -9.64 4.56 4.04
CA ALA A 64 -10.72 3.80 4.65
C ALA A 64 -10.62 3.80 6.19
N LEU A 65 -9.41 3.56 6.74
CA LEU A 65 -9.19 3.53 8.19
C LEU A 65 -9.06 4.93 8.82
N ASP A 66 -8.34 5.84 8.17
CA ASP A 66 -8.02 7.16 8.74
C ASP A 66 -9.24 8.07 8.80
N ALA A 67 -10.28 7.80 8.01
CA ALA A 67 -11.58 8.47 8.12
C ALA A 67 -12.23 8.29 9.50
N PHE A 68 -11.93 7.20 10.22
CA PHE A 68 -12.54 6.94 11.53
C PHE A 68 -12.20 8.02 12.57
N ALA A 69 -11.01 8.62 12.48
CA ALA A 69 -10.61 9.72 13.35
C ALA A 69 -11.41 11.01 13.12
N GLN A 70 -12.12 11.12 11.98
CA GLN A 70 -12.94 12.28 11.61
C GLN A 70 -14.44 12.08 11.90
N LEU A 71 -14.83 10.93 12.47
CA LEU A 71 -16.22 10.65 12.86
C LEU A 71 -16.59 11.44 14.13
N LYS A 72 -17.83 11.90 14.17
CA LYS A 72 -18.40 12.81 15.17
C LYS A 72 -19.77 12.33 15.66
N THR A 73 -20.52 11.57 14.85
CA THR A 73 -21.84 11.06 15.26
C THR A 73 -21.72 9.75 16.04
N PRO A 74 -22.57 9.52 17.07
CA PRO A 74 -22.58 8.26 17.81
C PRO A 74 -22.81 7.02 16.91
N ARG A 75 -23.75 7.12 15.96
CA ARG A 75 -24.03 6.03 15.01
C ARG A 75 -22.85 5.78 14.06
N GLY A 76 -22.15 6.82 13.62
CA GLY A 76 -20.92 6.70 12.84
C GLY A 76 -19.82 5.97 13.60
N ILE A 77 -19.63 6.28 14.88
CA ILE A 77 -18.65 5.60 15.75
C ILE A 77 -19.01 4.12 15.96
N LEU A 78 -20.30 3.78 16.09
CA LEU A 78 -20.74 2.38 16.12
C LEU A 78 -20.44 1.66 14.79
N LEU A 79 -20.67 2.33 13.66
CA LEU A 79 -20.35 1.79 12.35
C LEU A 79 -18.84 1.54 12.21
N SER A 80 -17.97 2.45 12.63
CA SER A 80 -16.51 2.23 12.57
C SER A 80 -16.04 1.09 13.48
N ASN A 81 -16.67 0.89 14.63
CA ASN A 81 -16.41 -0.27 15.48
C ASN A 81 -16.76 -1.59 14.76
N MET A 82 -17.90 -1.61 14.06
CA MET A 82 -18.29 -2.75 13.23
C MET A 82 -17.27 -3.00 12.11
N LEU A 83 -16.91 -1.96 11.36
CA LEU A 83 -15.91 -2.06 10.30
C LEU A 83 -14.55 -2.53 10.81
N THR A 84 -14.15 -2.09 12.01
CA THR A 84 -12.90 -2.51 12.65
C THR A 84 -12.94 -3.98 13.08
N LYS A 85 -14.10 -4.48 13.53
CA LYS A 85 -14.28 -5.90 13.83
C LYS A 85 -14.15 -6.75 12.56
N TYR A 86 -14.73 -6.30 11.45
CA TYR A 86 -14.70 -6.96 10.14
C TYR A 86 -13.62 -6.39 9.21
N TYR A 87 -12.48 -5.96 9.76
CA TYR A 87 -11.47 -5.21 9.00
C TYR A 87 -10.94 -5.96 7.77
N ASP A 88 -10.85 -7.29 7.82
CA ASP A 88 -10.31 -8.07 6.69
C ASP A 88 -11.24 -7.98 5.48
N ALA A 89 -12.56 -8.10 5.70
CA ALA A 89 -13.57 -7.88 4.66
C ALA A 89 -13.59 -6.42 4.19
N TYR A 90 -13.53 -5.46 5.12
CA TYR A 90 -13.54 -4.03 4.80
C TYR A 90 -12.35 -3.64 3.93
N LEU A 91 -11.13 -4.02 4.33
CA LEU A 91 -9.91 -3.71 3.59
C LEU A 91 -9.83 -4.48 2.28
N LYS A 92 -10.29 -5.75 2.23
CA LYS A 92 -10.43 -6.48 0.97
C LYS A 92 -11.33 -5.72 -0.01
N GLY A 93 -12.48 -5.23 0.46
CA GLY A 93 -13.39 -4.42 -0.34
C GLY A 93 -12.74 -3.13 -0.87
N ALA A 94 -11.97 -2.42 -0.03
CA ALA A 94 -11.27 -1.19 -0.40
C ALA A 94 -10.19 -1.35 -1.48
N LYS A 95 -9.84 -2.59 -1.84
CA LYS A 95 -8.88 -2.89 -2.91
C LYS A 95 -9.49 -3.71 -4.05
N ALA A 96 -10.65 -4.33 -3.85
CA ALA A 96 -11.27 -5.21 -4.83
C ALA A 96 -11.50 -4.55 -6.21
N PRO A 97 -11.83 -3.26 -6.33
CA PRO A 97 -11.97 -2.64 -7.65
C PRO A 97 -10.68 -2.68 -8.50
N ASP A 98 -9.50 -2.50 -7.90
CA ASP A 98 -8.21 -2.58 -8.61
C ASP A 98 -7.81 -4.01 -8.99
N THR A 99 -8.09 -4.96 -8.09
CA THR A 99 -7.50 -6.30 -8.17
C THR A 99 -8.45 -7.37 -8.67
N GLU A 100 -9.75 -7.23 -8.43
CA GLU A 100 -10.77 -8.23 -8.75
C GLU A 100 -11.70 -7.74 -9.86
N PHE A 101 -12.27 -6.54 -9.73
CA PHE A 101 -13.27 -6.05 -10.70
C PHE A 101 -12.61 -5.49 -11.96
N ARG A 102 -11.56 -4.68 -11.77
CA ARG A 102 -10.75 -4.08 -12.85
C ARG A 102 -11.61 -3.33 -13.87
N ASP A 103 -12.68 -2.74 -13.38
CA ASP A 103 -13.67 -1.98 -14.13
C ASP A 103 -13.27 -0.50 -14.18
N PHE A 104 -12.07 -0.21 -14.68
CA PHE A 104 -11.37 1.08 -14.55
C PHE A 104 -12.16 2.32 -14.99
N LYS A 105 -13.18 2.18 -15.87
CA LYS A 105 -14.13 3.25 -16.16
C LYS A 105 -14.81 3.79 -14.89
N ASN A 106 -15.07 2.93 -13.92
CA ASN A 106 -15.72 3.24 -12.66
C ASN A 106 -14.78 3.92 -11.64
N HIS A 107 -13.49 4.01 -11.93
CA HIS A 107 -12.49 4.67 -11.08
C HIS A 107 -12.34 6.16 -11.43
N VAL A 108 -12.78 6.56 -12.62
CA VAL A 108 -12.55 7.90 -13.14
C VAL A 108 -13.81 8.77 -13.15
N LEU A 109 -13.60 10.08 -13.10
CA LEU A 109 -14.58 11.12 -13.40
C LEU A 109 -13.89 12.30 -14.11
N HIS A 110 -13.83 12.25 -15.44
CA HIS A 110 -13.22 13.28 -16.27
C HIS A 110 -14.06 14.56 -16.29
N VAL A 111 -13.72 15.50 -15.42
CA VAL A 111 -14.50 16.75 -15.20
C VAL A 111 -14.66 17.54 -16.51
N ARG A 112 -13.58 17.70 -17.27
CA ARG A 112 -13.59 18.49 -18.51
C ARG A 112 -14.20 17.78 -19.72
N ASP A 113 -14.44 16.48 -19.62
CA ASP A 113 -15.06 15.67 -20.67
C ASP A 113 -16.56 15.48 -20.44
N ASN A 114 -17.25 16.55 -20.02
CA ASN A 114 -18.65 16.51 -19.61
C ASN A 114 -18.89 15.49 -18.49
N HIS A 115 -17.99 15.46 -17.51
CA HIS A 115 -18.01 14.52 -16.38
C HIS A 115 -18.07 13.05 -16.81
N TRP A 116 -17.36 12.69 -17.87
CA TRP A 116 -17.31 11.31 -18.35
C TRP A 116 -16.63 10.40 -17.32
N GLY A 117 -17.26 9.29 -16.98
CA GLY A 117 -16.73 8.35 -15.99
C GLY A 117 -17.83 7.50 -15.36
N GLY A 118 -17.44 6.52 -14.56
CA GLY A 118 -18.36 5.60 -13.91
C GLY A 118 -18.46 5.77 -12.39
N ALA A 119 -17.55 6.52 -11.77
CA ALA A 119 -17.43 6.60 -10.31
C ALA A 119 -18.73 7.01 -9.57
N PRO A 120 -19.51 8.03 -10.00
CA PRO A 120 -20.78 8.36 -9.35
C PRO A 120 -21.76 7.18 -9.34
N ARG A 121 -21.96 6.52 -10.48
CA ARG A 121 -22.88 5.37 -10.61
C ARG A 121 -22.40 4.16 -9.83
N ALA A 122 -21.10 3.92 -9.78
CA ALA A 122 -20.51 2.86 -8.96
C ALA A 122 -20.76 3.13 -7.47
N CYS A 123 -20.60 4.38 -7.02
CA CYS A 123 -20.90 4.79 -5.67
C CYS A 123 -22.39 4.60 -5.31
N GLU A 124 -23.32 5.02 -6.17
CA GLU A 124 -24.77 4.78 -5.97
C GLU A 124 -25.09 3.28 -5.80
N LYS A 125 -24.52 2.44 -6.70
CA LYS A 125 -24.71 1.00 -6.65
C LYS A 125 -24.24 0.41 -5.32
N TRP A 126 -23.02 0.72 -4.91
CA TRP A 126 -22.43 0.14 -3.71
C TRP A 126 -22.99 0.74 -2.42
N LEU A 127 -23.43 2.00 -2.43
CA LEU A 127 -24.20 2.61 -1.34
C LEU A 127 -25.49 1.82 -1.09
N ARG A 128 -26.28 1.57 -2.14
CA ARG A 128 -27.53 0.80 -2.02
C ARG A 128 -27.29 -0.60 -1.46
N ILE A 129 -26.29 -1.31 -2.00
CA ILE A 129 -25.92 -2.66 -1.53
C ILE A 129 -25.49 -2.63 -0.06
N ALA A 130 -24.64 -1.67 0.33
CA ALA A 130 -24.16 -1.55 1.69
C ALA A 130 -25.29 -1.27 2.69
N ILE A 131 -26.21 -0.35 2.38
CA ILE A 131 -27.36 -0.05 3.24
C ILE A 131 -28.29 -1.28 3.34
N GLU A 132 -28.57 -1.95 2.23
CA GLU A 132 -29.38 -3.18 2.22
C GLU A 132 -28.77 -4.27 3.12
N GLN A 133 -27.46 -4.47 3.04
CA GLN A 133 -26.75 -5.43 3.89
C GLN A 133 -26.74 -5.01 5.36
N LEU A 134 -26.57 -3.72 5.67
CA LEU A 134 -26.68 -3.21 7.04
C LEU A 134 -28.08 -3.42 7.62
N ASP A 135 -29.12 -3.09 6.85
CA ASP A 135 -30.51 -3.24 7.25
C ASP A 135 -30.88 -4.71 7.47
N ASN A 136 -30.27 -5.63 6.73
CA ASN A 136 -30.43 -7.08 6.90
C ASN A 136 -29.45 -7.70 7.92
N GLU A 137 -28.74 -6.90 8.71
CA GLU A 137 -27.76 -7.35 9.72
C GLU A 137 -26.60 -8.20 9.16
N GLN A 138 -26.33 -8.11 7.86
CA GLN A 138 -25.22 -8.77 7.15
C GLN A 138 -23.95 -7.94 7.31
N PHE A 139 -23.46 -7.81 8.54
CA PHE A 139 -22.42 -6.82 8.89
C PHE A 139 -21.07 -7.07 8.21
N GLN A 140 -20.68 -8.33 7.98
CA GLN A 140 -19.41 -8.64 7.32
C GLN A 140 -19.46 -8.29 5.83
N GLU A 141 -20.57 -8.59 5.17
CA GLU A 141 -20.84 -8.27 3.78
C GLU A 141 -20.97 -6.75 3.60
N ALA A 142 -21.70 -6.08 4.51
CA ALA A 142 -21.78 -4.63 4.55
C ALA A 142 -20.39 -4.00 4.71
N ALA A 143 -19.52 -4.56 5.55
CA ALA A 143 -18.14 -4.10 5.69
C ALA A 143 -17.39 -4.22 4.36
N TYR A 144 -17.47 -5.35 3.66
CA TYR A 144 -16.88 -5.48 2.33
C TYR A 144 -17.41 -4.43 1.35
N SER A 145 -18.73 -4.26 1.25
CA SER A 145 -19.38 -3.30 0.35
C SER A 145 -19.03 -1.85 0.67
N LEU A 146 -18.92 -1.49 1.95
CA LEU A 146 -18.44 -0.18 2.38
C LEU A 146 -16.97 0.04 2.03
N GLY A 147 -16.16 -1.02 2.04
CA GLY A 147 -14.80 -0.99 1.53
C GLY A 147 -14.79 -0.63 0.05
N VAL A 148 -15.57 -1.36 -0.76
CA VAL A 148 -15.70 -1.09 -2.20
C VAL A 148 -16.21 0.33 -2.48
N LEU A 149 -17.24 0.77 -1.76
CA LEU A 149 -17.76 2.13 -1.89
C LEU A 149 -16.68 3.17 -1.58
N SER A 150 -15.87 2.95 -0.53
CA SER A 150 -14.80 3.87 -0.16
C SER A 150 -13.78 4.05 -1.28
N HIS A 151 -13.47 2.98 -2.00
CA HIS A 151 -12.54 3.00 -3.13
C HIS A 151 -13.04 3.94 -4.23
N TYR A 152 -14.21 3.63 -4.81
CA TYR A 152 -14.80 4.42 -5.90
C TYR A 152 -15.10 5.87 -5.52
N PHE A 153 -15.38 6.15 -4.25
CA PHE A 153 -15.53 7.52 -3.79
C PHE A 153 -14.19 8.28 -3.81
N THR A 154 -13.10 7.60 -3.43
CA THR A 154 -11.79 8.23 -3.30
C THR A 154 -10.98 8.34 -4.59
N ASP A 155 -11.20 7.48 -5.60
CA ASP A 155 -10.42 7.55 -6.86
C ASP A 155 -10.52 8.92 -7.54
N PRO A 156 -11.72 9.50 -7.75
CA PRO A 156 -11.84 10.80 -8.42
C PRO A 156 -11.28 11.97 -7.61
N ILE A 157 -10.86 11.73 -6.36
CA ILE A 157 -10.19 12.72 -5.51
C ILE A 157 -8.70 12.79 -5.84
N MET A 158 -8.10 11.68 -6.30
CA MET A 158 -6.76 11.68 -6.84
C MET A 158 -6.79 12.36 -8.23
N PRO A 159 -6.08 13.50 -8.43
CA PRO A 159 -6.26 14.33 -9.62
C PRO A 159 -6.12 13.57 -10.94
N LEU A 160 -5.24 12.56 -11.01
CA LEU A 160 -5.02 11.73 -12.20
C LEU A 160 -6.27 11.01 -12.71
N HIS A 161 -7.29 10.78 -11.87
CA HIS A 161 -8.55 10.14 -12.25
C HIS A 161 -9.62 11.14 -12.72
N THR A 162 -9.24 12.42 -12.90
CA THR A 162 -10.17 13.51 -13.27
C THR A 162 -10.03 14.02 -14.71
N GLY A 163 -9.16 13.39 -15.51
CA GLY A 163 -8.94 13.73 -16.92
C GLY A 163 -8.03 12.70 -17.58
N SER A 164 -7.70 12.92 -18.85
CA SER A 164 -6.69 12.09 -19.53
C SER A 164 -5.80 12.89 -20.46
N SER A 165 -4.53 12.49 -20.56
CA SER A 165 -3.51 13.12 -21.42
C SER A 165 -2.41 12.12 -21.78
N GLU A 166 -1.64 12.34 -22.85
CA GLU A 166 -0.52 11.44 -23.18
C GLU A 166 0.47 11.33 -22.01
N ARG A 167 0.80 12.47 -21.39
CA ARG A 167 1.78 12.58 -20.31
C ARG A 167 1.36 11.86 -19.04
N GLU A 168 0.07 11.87 -18.71
CA GLU A 168 -0.50 11.09 -17.61
C GLU A 168 -0.12 9.62 -17.73
N GLY A 169 -0.24 9.01 -18.92
CA GLY A 169 0.11 7.60 -19.12
C GLY A 169 1.57 7.24 -18.82
N ILE A 170 2.48 8.23 -18.82
CA ILE A 170 3.89 8.05 -18.46
C ILE A 170 4.07 8.13 -16.94
N VAL A 171 3.32 9.00 -16.25
CA VAL A 171 3.53 9.29 -14.83
C VAL A 171 2.52 8.63 -13.90
N HIS A 172 1.40 8.10 -14.41
CA HIS A 172 0.26 7.63 -13.61
C HIS A 172 0.69 6.59 -12.57
N ARG A 173 1.10 5.42 -13.03
CA ARG A 173 1.54 4.31 -12.18
C ARG A 173 2.75 4.67 -11.28
N PRO A 174 3.83 5.33 -11.78
CA PRO A 174 4.91 5.80 -10.91
C PRO A 174 4.45 6.75 -9.80
N MET A 175 3.56 7.68 -10.11
CA MET A 175 3.07 8.68 -9.17
C MET A 175 2.19 8.07 -8.10
N GLU A 176 1.23 7.21 -8.46
CA GLU A 176 0.38 6.52 -7.48
C GLU A 176 1.21 5.65 -6.53
N TRP A 177 2.24 4.97 -7.05
CA TRP A 177 3.15 4.22 -6.20
C TRP A 177 3.92 5.13 -5.25
N SER A 178 4.38 6.29 -5.74
CA SER A 178 5.05 7.30 -4.93
C SER A 178 4.14 7.85 -3.83
N VAL A 179 2.87 8.13 -4.13
CA VAL A 179 1.85 8.56 -3.16
C VAL A 179 1.67 7.50 -2.07
N CYS A 180 1.54 6.22 -2.45
CA CYS A 180 1.40 5.12 -1.50
C CYS A 180 2.64 4.96 -0.61
N LYS A 181 3.85 5.10 -1.16
CA LYS A 181 5.10 5.01 -0.39
C LYS A 181 5.35 6.22 0.51
N ALA A 182 4.90 7.40 0.10
CA ALA A 182 5.03 8.65 0.86
C ALA A 182 3.81 8.95 1.76
N TYR A 183 2.86 8.01 1.89
CA TYR A 183 1.57 8.24 2.56
C TYR A 183 1.73 8.89 3.94
N GLU A 184 2.59 8.34 4.79
CA GLU A 184 2.79 8.82 6.16
C GLU A 184 3.34 10.27 6.20
N GLU A 185 4.21 10.64 5.27
CA GLU A 185 4.76 11.99 5.16
C GLU A 185 3.65 12.98 4.75
N ILE A 186 2.88 12.65 3.72
CA ILE A 186 1.77 13.48 3.21
C ILE A 186 0.66 13.62 4.26
N TYR A 187 0.34 12.53 4.96
CA TYR A 187 -0.65 12.51 6.04
C TYR A 187 -0.20 13.30 7.28
N ALA A 188 1.10 13.29 7.61
CA ALA A 188 1.64 14.11 8.68
C ALA A 188 1.49 15.62 8.38
N GLU A 189 1.69 16.03 7.12
CA GLU A 189 1.48 17.43 6.70
C GLU A 189 0.04 17.90 6.92
N LEU A 190 -0.95 17.04 6.67
CA LEU A 190 -2.36 17.31 6.96
C LEU A 190 -2.60 17.54 8.46
N ASN A 191 -2.00 16.69 9.30
CA ASN A 191 -2.18 16.71 10.76
C ASN A 191 -1.42 17.83 11.48
N HIS A 192 -0.46 18.48 10.83
CA HIS A 192 0.22 19.66 11.39
C HIS A 192 -0.65 20.92 11.47
N GLY A 193 -1.97 20.79 11.24
CA GLY A 193 -2.97 21.79 11.63
C GLY A 193 -2.95 23.07 10.80
N LYS A 194 -2.37 23.04 9.60
CA LYS A 194 -2.34 24.18 8.69
C LYS A 194 -3.57 24.27 7.80
N MET A 195 -4.42 23.24 7.78
CA MET A 195 -5.49 23.09 6.80
C MET A 195 -6.78 22.64 7.48
N ARG A 196 -7.90 23.23 7.05
CA ARG A 196 -9.25 22.83 7.42
C ARG A 196 -10.00 22.43 6.16
N VAL A 197 -10.45 21.18 6.13
CA VAL A 197 -11.35 20.66 5.09
C VAL A 197 -12.78 20.74 5.59
N GLU A 198 -13.62 21.41 4.82
CA GLU A 198 -15.07 21.40 4.97
C GLU A 198 -15.64 20.52 3.87
N PHE A 199 -16.34 19.47 4.28
CA PHE A 199 -17.03 18.55 3.40
C PHE A 199 -18.48 18.43 3.88
N GLN A 200 -19.41 18.90 3.08
CA GLN A 200 -20.85 18.87 3.35
C GLN A 200 -21.55 18.11 2.22
N LEU A 201 -22.34 17.10 2.60
CA LEU A 201 -23.14 16.32 1.67
C LEU A 201 -24.43 17.09 1.31
N ALA A 202 -24.85 16.99 0.05
CA ALA A 202 -26.12 17.57 -0.40
C ALA A 202 -27.31 16.87 0.27
N ASN A 203 -28.45 17.54 0.43
CA ASN A 203 -29.61 16.92 1.09
C ASN A 203 -30.43 15.99 0.17
N GLY A 204 -30.29 16.11 -1.16
CA GLY A 204 -31.08 15.34 -2.13
C GLY A 204 -30.78 13.84 -2.19
N ASP A 205 -31.55 13.11 -2.99
CA ASP A 205 -31.44 11.64 -3.09
C ASP A 205 -30.12 11.19 -3.76
N ALA A 206 -29.60 11.98 -4.71
CA ALA A 206 -28.34 11.72 -5.43
C ALA A 206 -27.10 12.23 -4.68
N TRP A 207 -27.18 12.41 -3.36
CA TRP A 207 -26.15 13.06 -2.55
C TRP A 207 -24.76 12.43 -2.65
N ILE A 208 -24.67 11.11 -2.91
CA ILE A 208 -23.38 10.43 -3.06
C ILE A 208 -22.76 10.73 -4.43
N SER A 209 -23.56 10.75 -5.50
CA SER A 209 -23.11 11.21 -6.81
C SER A 209 -22.64 12.66 -6.74
N ASP A 210 -23.42 13.53 -6.09
CA ASP A 210 -23.08 14.94 -5.90
C ASP A 210 -21.76 15.11 -5.12
N ALA A 211 -21.53 14.28 -4.09
CA ALA A 211 -20.28 14.26 -3.35
C ALA A 211 -19.08 13.88 -4.23
N VAL A 212 -19.24 12.87 -5.11
CA VAL A 212 -18.20 12.47 -6.06
C VAL A 212 -17.93 13.60 -7.06
N PHE A 213 -18.96 14.22 -7.63
CA PHE A 213 -18.80 15.35 -8.55
C PHE A 213 -18.06 16.52 -7.89
N ALA A 214 -18.48 16.91 -6.69
CA ALA A 214 -17.87 18.03 -5.97
C ALA A 214 -16.41 17.76 -5.61
N ALA A 215 -16.09 16.53 -5.20
CA ALA A 215 -14.71 16.15 -4.87
C ALA A 215 -13.83 16.13 -6.13
N ALA A 216 -14.29 15.53 -7.23
CA ALA A 216 -13.56 15.53 -8.49
C ALA A 216 -13.36 16.94 -9.06
N GLN A 217 -14.37 17.80 -8.95
CA GLN A 217 -14.29 19.20 -9.36
C GLN A 217 -13.25 19.99 -8.54
N ALA A 218 -13.09 19.66 -7.26
CA ALA A 218 -12.05 20.24 -6.41
C ALA A 218 -10.64 19.70 -6.75
N SER A 219 -10.54 18.45 -7.21
CA SER A 219 -9.27 17.80 -7.57
C SER A 219 -8.76 18.17 -8.96
N ASN A 220 -9.65 18.34 -9.95
CA ASN A 220 -9.28 18.56 -11.35
C ASN A 220 -8.35 19.76 -11.63
N PRO A 221 -8.45 20.91 -10.95
CA PRO A 221 -7.51 22.02 -11.13
C PRO A 221 -6.04 21.64 -10.89
N HIS A 222 -5.78 20.56 -10.16
CA HIS A 222 -4.44 20.07 -9.86
C HIS A 222 -3.93 19.02 -10.85
N TYR A 223 -4.75 18.55 -11.79
CA TYR A 223 -4.42 17.45 -12.71
C TYR A 223 -3.15 17.76 -13.53
N GLU A 224 -3.13 18.86 -14.29
CA GLU A 224 -1.96 19.21 -15.10
C GLU A 224 -0.73 19.50 -14.24
N ARG A 225 -0.93 20.24 -13.14
CA ARG A 225 0.18 20.69 -12.29
C ARG A 225 0.89 19.51 -11.65
N LEU A 226 0.14 18.52 -11.15
CA LEU A 226 0.72 17.34 -10.52
C LEU A 226 1.52 16.49 -11.53
N ILE A 227 1.04 16.37 -12.77
CA ILE A 227 1.76 15.72 -13.88
C ILE A 227 3.03 16.49 -14.26
N GLU A 228 2.97 17.82 -14.27
CA GLU A 228 4.07 18.69 -14.64
C GLU A 228 5.24 18.59 -13.66
N ILE A 229 4.95 18.65 -12.36
CA ILE A 229 5.95 18.77 -11.29
C ILE A 229 6.48 17.43 -10.78
N TYR A 230 5.89 16.32 -11.19
CA TYR A 230 6.34 15.00 -10.78
C TYR A 230 7.65 14.62 -11.46
N ASP A 231 8.65 14.30 -10.64
CA ASP A 231 9.97 13.89 -11.12
C ASP A 231 10.00 12.37 -11.35
N LEU A 232 9.73 11.98 -12.60
CA LEU A 232 9.70 10.57 -13.00
C LEU A 232 11.03 9.87 -12.74
N GLN A 233 12.16 10.51 -13.04
CA GLN A 233 13.48 9.88 -12.90
C GLN A 233 13.78 9.58 -11.43
N ARG A 234 13.49 10.53 -10.53
CA ARG A 234 13.65 10.32 -9.09
C ARG A 234 12.64 9.30 -8.56
N GLY A 235 11.37 9.40 -8.95
CA GLY A 235 10.32 8.47 -8.53
C GLY A 235 10.56 7.01 -8.95
N VAL A 236 11.15 6.77 -10.12
CA VAL A 236 11.55 5.41 -10.54
C VAL A 236 12.66 4.84 -9.65
N LYS A 237 13.60 5.70 -9.20
CA LYS A 237 14.73 5.28 -8.36
C LYS A 237 14.33 5.11 -6.89
N ASN A 238 13.61 6.09 -6.35
CA ASN A 238 13.09 6.13 -4.99
C ASN A 238 11.72 6.83 -5.01
N PRO A 239 10.59 6.10 -4.88
CA PRO A 239 9.26 6.65 -5.18
C PRO A 239 8.92 7.97 -4.46
N PRO A 240 9.11 8.12 -3.14
CA PRO A 240 8.82 9.39 -2.46
C PRO A 240 9.59 10.61 -3.00
N ASP A 241 10.76 10.40 -3.63
CA ASP A 241 11.58 11.49 -4.20
C ASP A 241 11.01 12.05 -5.49
N GLY A 242 10.07 11.34 -6.14
CA GLY A 242 9.33 11.86 -7.29
C GLY A 242 8.35 12.98 -6.93
N LEU A 243 7.98 13.08 -5.65
CA LEU A 243 7.05 14.08 -5.12
C LEU A 243 7.81 15.23 -4.47
N ASN A 244 7.85 16.38 -5.13
CA ASN A 244 8.40 17.61 -4.56
C ASN A 244 7.46 18.20 -3.47
N ALA A 245 7.89 19.28 -2.81
CA ALA A 245 7.11 19.90 -1.73
C ALA A 245 5.73 20.41 -2.17
N GLU A 246 5.61 20.94 -3.39
CA GLU A 246 4.33 21.40 -3.94
C GLU A 246 3.38 20.23 -4.22
N ALA A 247 3.88 19.14 -4.79
CA ALA A 247 3.11 17.93 -5.03
C ALA A 247 2.58 17.34 -3.71
N ARG A 248 3.42 17.28 -2.68
CA ARG A 248 3.03 16.81 -1.33
C ARG A 248 1.96 17.70 -0.72
N GLU A 249 2.06 19.02 -0.90
CA GLU A 249 1.03 19.95 -0.42
C GLU A 249 -0.31 19.74 -1.13
N ILE A 250 -0.30 19.62 -2.47
CA ILE A 250 -1.49 19.31 -3.27
C ILE A 250 -2.12 17.99 -2.79
N LEU A 251 -1.31 16.93 -2.68
CA LEU A 251 -1.77 15.62 -2.24
C LEU A 251 -2.28 15.63 -0.81
N SER A 252 -1.69 16.43 0.08
CA SER A 252 -2.15 16.59 1.47
C SER A 252 -3.56 17.20 1.51
N ASN A 253 -3.86 18.16 0.63
CA ASN A 253 -5.23 18.66 0.45
C ASN A 253 -6.19 17.56 -0.01
N MET A 254 -5.79 16.77 -1.01
CA MET A 254 -6.61 15.68 -1.54
C MET A 254 -6.86 14.58 -0.49
N PHE A 255 -5.85 14.26 0.33
CA PHE A 255 -5.97 13.35 1.47
C PHE A 255 -7.01 13.89 2.47
N GLY A 256 -6.95 15.20 2.77
CA GLY A 256 -7.93 15.84 3.62
C GLY A 256 -9.37 15.72 3.09
N ILE A 257 -9.58 15.93 1.78
CA ILE A 257 -10.88 15.77 1.12
C ILE A 257 -11.35 14.31 1.20
N ALA A 258 -10.49 13.35 0.83
CA ALA A 258 -10.81 11.92 0.84
C ALA A 258 -11.20 11.42 2.23
N ILE A 259 -10.36 11.69 3.24
CA ILE A 259 -10.54 11.21 4.61
C ILE A 259 -11.75 11.88 5.27
N THR A 260 -11.90 13.19 5.10
CA THR A 260 -13.03 13.93 5.69
C THR A 260 -14.34 13.57 5.00
N GLY A 261 -14.35 13.54 3.67
CA GLY A 261 -15.53 13.18 2.87
C GLY A 261 -16.01 11.76 3.17
N TRP A 262 -15.09 10.80 3.23
CA TRP A 262 -15.44 9.42 3.56
C TRP A 262 -16.03 9.30 4.97
N ALA A 263 -15.51 10.05 5.95
CA ALA A 263 -16.09 10.10 7.29
C ALA A 263 -17.52 10.66 7.28
N ARG A 264 -17.80 11.73 6.52
CA ARG A 264 -19.17 12.27 6.38
C ARG A 264 -20.12 11.26 5.73
N ILE A 265 -19.65 10.53 4.72
CA ILE A 265 -20.42 9.48 4.04
C ILE A 265 -20.77 8.36 5.01
N LEU A 266 -19.80 7.85 5.78
CA LEU A 266 -20.02 6.83 6.80
C LEU A 266 -21.07 7.27 7.83
N GLU A 267 -21.01 8.51 8.31
CA GLU A 267 -22.02 9.04 9.24
C GLU A 267 -23.42 9.07 8.64
N ARG A 268 -23.53 9.52 7.38
CA ARG A 268 -24.83 9.55 6.70
C ARG A 268 -25.39 8.16 6.46
N ILE A 269 -24.54 7.20 6.06
CA ILE A 269 -24.94 5.79 5.91
C ILE A 269 -25.43 5.23 7.24
N ALA A 270 -24.69 5.49 8.32
CA ALA A 270 -25.07 5.03 9.65
C ALA A 270 -26.43 5.62 10.09
N GLU A 271 -26.71 6.88 9.74
CA GLU A 271 -27.98 7.54 10.02
C GLU A 271 -29.13 7.00 9.16
N GLN A 272 -28.87 6.67 7.89
CA GLN A 272 -29.87 6.14 6.96
C GLN A 272 -30.23 4.67 7.20
N SER A 273 -29.33 3.88 7.80
CA SER A 273 -29.64 2.48 8.12
C SER A 273 -30.76 2.38 9.16
N LYS A 274 -31.76 1.55 8.85
CA LYS A 274 -32.92 1.29 9.71
C LYS A 274 -32.56 0.43 10.92
N THR A 275 -31.56 -0.42 10.76
CA THR A 275 -31.10 -1.33 11.80
C THR A 275 -30.27 -0.59 12.84
N THR A 276 -30.34 -1.06 14.09
CA THR A 276 -29.45 -0.58 15.15
C THR A 276 -28.12 -1.30 15.01
N ILE A 277 -27.08 -0.55 14.64
CA ILE A 277 -25.71 -1.10 14.59
C ILE A 277 -25.30 -1.48 16.02
N PRO A 278 -25.01 -2.77 16.31
CA PRO A 278 -24.76 -3.20 17.66
C PRO A 278 -23.42 -2.64 18.17
N ALA A 279 -23.35 -2.37 19.47
CA ALA A 279 -22.09 -2.02 20.10
C ALA A 279 -21.12 -3.21 20.01
N MET A 280 -20.03 -3.04 19.28
CA MET A 280 -18.99 -4.05 19.12
C MET A 280 -17.74 -3.61 19.91
N PRO A 281 -17.65 -3.92 21.21
CA PRO A 281 -16.50 -3.50 22.01
C PRO A 281 -15.23 -4.10 21.43
N LEU A 282 -14.30 -3.24 21.03
CA LEU A 282 -13.05 -3.63 20.44
C LEU A 282 -12.02 -3.89 21.54
N THR A 283 -11.59 -5.15 21.71
CA THR A 283 -10.42 -5.45 22.57
C THR A 283 -9.16 -5.56 21.72
N MET A 284 -8.06 -4.96 22.19
CA MET A 284 -6.75 -5.07 21.56
C MET A 284 -6.32 -6.53 21.36
N THR A 285 -6.68 -7.40 22.31
CA THR A 285 -6.35 -8.82 22.28
C THR A 285 -7.02 -9.54 21.12
N THR A 286 -8.30 -9.28 20.87
CA THR A 286 -9.05 -9.86 19.74
C THR A 286 -8.47 -9.40 18.40
N VAL A 287 -8.14 -8.11 18.27
CA VAL A 287 -7.55 -7.60 17.03
C VAL A 287 -6.17 -8.18 16.81
N ILE A 288 -5.25 -8.10 17.77
CA ILE A 288 -3.87 -8.60 17.64
C ILE A 288 -3.83 -10.10 17.32
N ALA A 289 -4.72 -10.91 17.92
CA ALA A 289 -4.81 -12.34 17.63
C ALA A 289 -5.17 -12.63 16.16
N ALA A 290 -5.92 -11.74 15.50
CA ALA A 290 -6.28 -11.87 14.09
C ALA A 290 -5.17 -11.40 13.13
N ILE A 291 -4.11 -10.74 13.62
CA ILE A 291 -3.06 -10.19 12.76
C ILE A 291 -1.96 -11.22 12.52
N GLN A 292 -2.05 -11.90 11.38
CA GLN A 292 -1.01 -12.79 10.85
C GLN A 292 0.15 -11.96 10.23
N ILE A 293 1.03 -11.39 11.06
CA ILE A 293 1.97 -10.32 10.65
C ILE A 293 3.03 -10.69 9.57
N PRO A 294 3.62 -11.88 9.43
CA PRO A 294 4.77 -12.04 8.52
C PRO A 294 4.49 -12.63 7.15
N SER A 295 3.47 -13.46 6.96
CA SER A 295 3.07 -13.85 5.59
C SER A 295 2.67 -12.60 4.79
N LYS A 296 1.97 -11.67 5.45
CA LYS A 296 1.54 -10.39 4.86
C LYS A 296 2.70 -9.39 4.61
N TRP A 297 3.89 -9.57 5.19
CA TRP A 297 5.10 -8.77 4.83
C TRP A 297 5.75 -9.29 3.55
N VAL A 298 5.82 -10.61 3.37
CA VAL A 298 6.32 -11.24 2.13
C VAL A 298 5.46 -10.85 0.94
N ILE A 299 4.13 -10.91 1.08
CA ILE A 299 3.18 -10.45 0.05
C ILE A 299 3.42 -8.98 -0.31
N ARG A 300 3.67 -8.12 0.70
CA ARG A 300 3.98 -6.70 0.47
C ARG A 300 5.28 -6.51 -0.32
N LYS A 301 6.29 -7.32 -0.04
CA LYS A 301 7.59 -7.28 -0.72
C LYS A 301 7.44 -7.72 -2.18
N ILE A 302 6.76 -8.84 -2.44
CA ILE A 302 6.49 -9.33 -3.80
C ILE A 302 5.74 -8.27 -4.61
N ALA A 303 4.64 -7.74 -4.06
CA ALA A 303 3.88 -6.68 -4.72
C ALA A 303 4.74 -5.43 -4.99
N SER A 304 5.62 -5.04 -4.05
CA SER A 304 6.53 -3.91 -4.25
C SER A 304 7.58 -4.16 -5.34
N VAL A 305 8.07 -5.40 -5.47
CA VAL A 305 9.03 -5.78 -6.52
C VAL A 305 8.37 -5.78 -7.90
N GLN A 306 7.18 -6.37 -8.02
CA GLN A 306 6.40 -6.36 -9.26
C GLN A 306 6.09 -4.91 -9.71
N GLU A 307 5.70 -4.06 -8.76
CA GLU A 307 5.42 -2.66 -9.03
C GLU A 307 6.67 -1.90 -9.50
N GLN A 308 7.80 -2.09 -8.80
CA GLN A 308 9.08 -1.50 -9.17
C GLN A 308 9.56 -1.96 -10.55
N GLN A 309 9.35 -3.24 -10.90
CA GLN A 309 9.71 -3.80 -12.20
C GLN A 309 8.89 -3.19 -13.33
N ALA A 310 7.56 -3.10 -13.14
CA ALA A 310 6.68 -2.49 -14.13
C ALA A 310 7.00 -1.00 -14.38
N ILE A 311 7.27 -0.26 -13.30
CA ILE A 311 7.67 1.16 -13.38
C ILE A 311 9.01 1.32 -14.11
N LYS A 312 9.99 0.44 -13.84
CA LYS A 312 11.28 0.43 -14.55
C LYS A 312 11.12 0.11 -16.03
N ALA A 313 10.27 -0.85 -16.38
CA ALA A 313 10.01 -1.23 -17.77
C ALA A 313 9.34 -0.09 -18.55
N LEU A 314 8.32 0.54 -17.95
CA LEU A 314 7.68 1.74 -18.48
C LEU A 314 8.70 2.88 -18.69
N PHE A 315 9.54 3.13 -17.70
CA PHE A 315 10.55 4.19 -17.81
C PHE A 315 11.59 3.91 -18.90
N ALA A 316 12.05 2.65 -19.03
CA ALA A 316 12.98 2.25 -20.09
C ALA A 316 12.39 2.41 -21.50
N GLU A 317 11.10 2.10 -21.67
CA GLU A 317 10.38 2.36 -22.92
C GLU A 317 10.27 3.85 -23.22
N PHE A 318 9.93 4.66 -22.21
CA PHE A 318 9.86 6.10 -22.36
C PHE A 318 11.22 6.71 -22.72
N GLN A 319 12.31 6.27 -22.08
CA GLN A 319 13.66 6.75 -22.38
C GLN A 319 14.10 6.39 -23.81
N SER A 320 13.70 5.23 -24.33
CA SER A 320 14.12 4.78 -25.66
C SER A 320 13.25 5.34 -26.79
N THR A 321 11.96 5.58 -26.56
CA THR A 321 11.01 5.95 -27.63
C THR A 321 10.40 7.35 -27.48
N GLY A 322 10.52 7.98 -26.31
CA GLY A 322 9.81 9.22 -25.96
C GLY A 322 8.30 9.04 -25.74
N LYS A 323 7.78 7.82 -25.80
CA LYS A 323 6.37 7.47 -25.58
C LYS A 323 6.26 6.20 -24.73
N VAL A 324 5.06 5.88 -24.27
CA VAL A 324 4.75 4.60 -23.61
C VAL A 324 3.52 4.01 -24.29
N GLN A 325 3.68 2.83 -24.87
CA GLN A 325 2.63 2.06 -25.54
C GLN A 325 2.58 0.63 -25.01
N THR A 326 3.73 -0.07 -24.98
CA THR A 326 3.81 -1.48 -24.58
C THR A 326 3.58 -1.65 -23.08
N HIS A 327 4.22 -0.82 -22.26
CA HIS A 327 4.10 -0.86 -20.80
C HIS A 327 3.13 0.19 -20.26
N LEU A 328 2.20 0.68 -21.11
CA LEU A 328 1.18 1.63 -20.67
C LEU A 328 0.33 0.98 -19.57
N PRO A 329 0.08 1.65 -18.43
CA PRO A 329 -0.76 1.10 -17.37
C PRO A 329 -2.11 0.67 -17.93
N GLU A 330 -2.57 -0.49 -17.48
CA GLU A 330 -3.76 -1.11 -18.02
C GLU A 330 -5.02 -0.26 -17.82
N GLU A 331 -5.12 0.39 -16.65
CA GLU A 331 -6.19 1.35 -16.34
C GLU A 331 -6.24 2.47 -17.38
N VAL A 332 -5.09 3.10 -17.67
CA VAL A 332 -4.96 4.18 -18.65
C VAL A 332 -5.29 3.66 -20.05
N ARG A 333 -4.81 2.47 -20.40
CA ARG A 333 -5.08 1.84 -21.70
C ARG A 333 -6.57 1.59 -21.90
N LEU A 334 -7.26 1.04 -20.90
CA LEU A 334 -8.68 0.71 -20.99
C LEU A 334 -9.56 1.96 -20.95
N VAL A 335 -9.23 2.94 -20.09
CA VAL A 335 -9.93 4.24 -20.06
C VAL A 335 -9.80 4.95 -21.41
N ARG A 336 -8.60 5.01 -22.00
CA ARG A 336 -8.39 5.63 -23.33
C ARG A 336 -9.07 4.88 -24.47
N ALA A 337 -9.24 3.56 -24.34
CA ALA A 337 -9.98 2.76 -25.32
C ALA A 337 -11.48 3.10 -25.30
N GLU A 338 -12.05 3.34 -24.13
CA GLU A 338 -13.46 3.77 -24.01
C GLU A 338 -13.67 5.27 -24.32
N ARG A 339 -12.71 6.11 -23.96
CA ARG A 339 -12.73 7.56 -24.18
C ARG A 339 -11.40 8.03 -24.73
N PRO A 340 -11.25 8.10 -26.07
CA PRO A 340 -10.08 8.67 -26.69
C PRO A 340 -9.84 10.10 -26.22
N MET A 341 -8.57 10.46 -26.04
CA MET A 341 -8.17 11.80 -25.63
C MET A 341 -8.66 12.84 -26.64
N SER A 342 -9.18 13.97 -26.14
CA SER A 342 -9.56 15.10 -26.99
C SER A 342 -8.31 15.71 -27.65
N ALA A 343 -8.38 16.16 -28.90
CA ALA A 343 -7.24 16.78 -29.59
C ALA A 343 -6.64 18.00 -28.84
N SER A 344 -7.44 18.63 -27.97
CA SER A 344 -7.04 19.77 -27.13
C SER A 344 -6.20 19.42 -25.90
N SER A 345 -6.01 18.13 -25.56
CA SER A 345 -5.19 17.70 -24.41
C SER A 345 -3.72 17.42 -24.78
N THR A 346 -3.26 17.93 -25.92
CA THR A 346 -1.85 17.90 -26.34
C THR A 346 -1.07 19.00 -25.63
N THR A 347 -0.34 18.64 -24.58
CA THR A 347 0.63 19.52 -23.92
C THR A 347 1.80 19.81 -24.89
N PRO A 348 2.42 21.02 -24.89
CA PRO A 348 3.55 21.34 -25.76
C PRO A 348 4.73 20.36 -25.61
N PRO A 349 5.58 20.24 -26.65
CA PRO A 349 6.67 19.27 -26.67
C PRO A 349 7.64 19.48 -25.51
N ILE A 350 8.16 18.36 -25.02
CA ILE A 350 9.20 18.27 -24.00
C ILE A 350 10.40 19.15 -24.42
N PRO A 351 10.93 20.04 -23.55
CA PRO A 351 12.29 20.54 -23.74
C PRO A 351 13.21 19.32 -23.70
N THR A 352 13.81 18.98 -24.83
CA THR A 352 14.80 17.91 -24.94
C THR A 352 15.73 17.96 -23.74
N LEU A 353 15.76 16.91 -22.94
CA LEU A 353 16.79 16.70 -21.94
C LEU A 353 18.11 16.52 -22.70
N THR A 354 18.79 17.62 -23.04
CA THR A 354 20.18 17.60 -23.47
C THR A 354 21.02 17.31 -22.24
N LEU A 355 21.30 16.02 -22.00
CA LEU A 355 22.38 15.62 -21.11
C LEU A 355 23.68 15.51 -21.93
N PRO A 356 24.84 15.91 -21.37
CA PRO A 356 26.13 15.77 -22.03
C PRO A 356 26.42 14.29 -22.32
N SER A 357 26.71 13.98 -23.57
CA SER A 357 27.15 12.67 -24.02
C SER A 357 28.55 12.37 -23.48
N GLU A 358 28.67 11.40 -22.58
CA GLU A 358 29.94 10.70 -22.35
C GLU A 358 30.26 9.78 -23.54
N PRO A 359 31.54 9.59 -23.89
CA PRO A 359 31.95 8.93 -25.13
C PRO A 359 31.66 7.43 -25.09
N VAL A 360 30.78 6.99 -26.00
CA VAL A 360 30.49 5.58 -26.26
C VAL A 360 31.66 4.94 -26.99
N VAL A 361 32.28 3.94 -26.36
CA VAL A 361 33.19 2.99 -27.02
C VAL A 361 32.36 2.10 -27.95
N GLN A 362 32.59 2.20 -29.25
CA GLN A 362 31.95 1.36 -30.27
C GLN A 362 32.49 -0.07 -30.26
N ALA A 363 31.60 -1.05 -30.34
CA ALA A 363 31.90 -2.42 -30.79
C ALA A 363 30.86 -2.85 -31.85
N PRO A 364 31.24 -3.68 -32.84
CA PRO A 364 30.66 -3.63 -34.18
C PRO A 364 29.42 -4.52 -34.38
N ALA A 365 28.59 -4.08 -35.33
CA ALA A 365 27.39 -4.75 -35.84
C ALA A 365 27.70 -6.08 -36.55
N LYS A 366 26.81 -7.08 -36.41
CA LYS A 366 26.66 -8.17 -37.38
C LYS A 366 25.20 -8.65 -37.50
N LEU A 367 24.70 -8.42 -38.72
CA LEU A 367 23.70 -9.12 -39.56
C LEU A 367 22.52 -9.92 -38.99
N ALA A 368 21.34 -9.60 -39.54
CA ALA A 368 20.08 -10.36 -39.60
C ALA A 368 20.25 -11.76 -40.23
N SER A 369 19.46 -12.82 -39.95
CA SER A 369 18.01 -13.09 -40.06
C SER A 369 17.75 -14.54 -39.55
N PRO A 370 16.57 -15.22 -39.64
CA PRO A 370 15.19 -14.82 -39.98
C PRO A 370 14.10 -15.31 -38.98
N ILE A 371 12.88 -14.89 -39.31
CA ILE A 371 11.55 -15.22 -38.75
C ILE A 371 11.28 -16.75 -38.68
N LEU A 372 10.76 -17.22 -37.54
CA LEU A 372 9.95 -18.44 -37.45
C LEU A 372 8.70 -18.20 -36.58
N ALA A 373 7.56 -18.64 -37.10
CA ALA A 373 6.24 -18.59 -36.47
C ALA A 373 6.05 -19.74 -35.44
N PRO A 374 4.93 -19.79 -34.69
CA PRO A 374 4.91 -20.06 -33.25
C PRO A 374 4.83 -21.54 -32.88
N ALA A 375 5.43 -21.91 -31.74
CA ALA A 375 5.27 -23.22 -31.12
C ALA A 375 4.87 -23.07 -29.63
N THR A 376 3.62 -23.46 -29.36
CA THR A 376 3.12 -24.20 -28.20
C THR A 376 3.61 -23.86 -26.80
N GLU A 377 2.65 -23.34 -26.01
CA GLU A 377 2.64 -23.27 -24.56
C GLU A 377 3.02 -24.62 -23.92
N THR A 378 4.09 -24.61 -23.11
CA THR A 378 4.24 -25.54 -21.99
C THR A 378 4.57 -24.70 -20.75
N SER A 379 3.62 -24.71 -19.82
CA SER A 379 3.68 -24.06 -18.52
C SER A 379 4.87 -24.56 -17.71
N SER A 380 5.85 -23.69 -17.48
CA SER A 380 6.83 -23.84 -16.40
C SER A 380 6.44 -22.90 -15.25
N PRO A 381 6.49 -23.34 -13.98
CA PRO A 381 6.18 -22.48 -12.83
C PRO A 381 7.22 -21.35 -12.70
N PRO A 382 6.85 -20.19 -12.13
CA PRO A 382 7.74 -19.04 -12.06
C PRO A 382 8.97 -19.36 -11.19
N ALA A 383 10.15 -18.99 -11.70
CA ALA A 383 11.45 -19.16 -11.07
C ALA A 383 11.49 -18.55 -9.65
N SER A 384 12.03 -19.31 -8.70
CA SER A 384 12.25 -18.93 -7.30
C SER A 384 13.18 -17.72 -7.20
N THR A 385 12.71 -16.67 -6.53
CA THR A 385 13.44 -15.43 -6.27
C THR A 385 14.45 -15.65 -5.14
N ASN A 386 15.70 -15.96 -5.50
CA ASN A 386 16.75 -16.18 -4.53
C ASN A 386 17.18 -14.86 -3.87
N THR A 387 17.37 -14.86 -2.54
CA THR A 387 17.91 -13.71 -1.81
C THR A 387 19.43 -13.69 -1.98
N SER A 388 20.02 -12.55 -2.32
CA SER A 388 21.47 -12.41 -2.54
C SER A 388 22.18 -11.81 -1.34
N VAL A 389 23.48 -12.08 -1.19
CA VAL A 389 24.34 -11.44 -0.17
C VAL A 389 24.47 -9.92 -0.38
N SER A 390 24.22 -9.44 -1.60
CA SER A 390 24.18 -8.00 -1.92
C SER A 390 22.89 -7.31 -1.49
N ASP A 391 21.85 -8.07 -1.13
CA ASP A 391 20.56 -7.52 -0.75
C ASP A 391 20.63 -6.84 0.62
N ASN A 392 19.65 -5.96 0.89
CA ASN A 392 19.61 -5.22 2.15
C ASN A 392 19.32 -6.16 3.32
N LEU A 393 19.86 -5.87 4.50
CA LEU A 393 19.67 -6.72 5.68
C LEU A 393 18.19 -6.89 6.09
N VAL A 394 17.34 -5.90 5.78
CA VAL A 394 15.88 -6.00 5.98
C VAL A 394 15.23 -7.13 5.18
N ASP A 395 15.93 -7.68 4.20
CA ASP A 395 15.50 -8.79 3.36
C ASP A 395 15.82 -10.16 3.97
N ALA A 396 16.62 -10.23 5.04
CA ALA A 396 16.93 -11.46 5.76
C ALA A 396 15.73 -11.97 6.58
N PRO A 397 15.58 -13.30 6.75
CA PRO A 397 14.51 -13.86 7.58
C PRO A 397 14.59 -13.35 9.03
N SER A 398 13.43 -13.15 9.66
CA SER A 398 13.29 -12.71 11.05
C SER A 398 13.83 -11.30 11.38
N ILE A 399 14.41 -10.59 10.41
CA ILE A 399 14.91 -9.22 10.59
C ILE A 399 13.92 -8.22 9.96
N GLY A 400 13.17 -7.51 10.81
CA GLY A 400 12.24 -6.47 10.37
C GLY A 400 12.91 -5.08 10.20
N PRO A 401 12.21 -4.09 9.60
CA PRO A 401 12.77 -2.77 9.31
C PRO A 401 13.37 -2.04 10.52
N LYS A 402 12.74 -2.17 11.70
CA LYS A 402 13.26 -1.57 12.95
C LYS A 402 14.58 -2.22 13.39
N THR A 403 14.70 -3.53 13.23
CA THR A 403 15.91 -4.27 13.57
C THR A 403 17.01 -3.96 12.56
N ALA A 404 16.68 -3.97 11.25
CA ALA A 404 17.61 -3.60 10.18
C ALA A 404 18.13 -2.15 10.34
N ALA A 405 17.28 -1.20 10.73
CA ALA A 405 17.71 0.17 10.99
C ALA A 405 18.71 0.27 12.16
N ARG A 406 18.58 -0.58 13.19
CA ARG A 406 19.56 -0.65 14.28
C ARG A 406 20.91 -1.20 13.81
N PHE A 407 20.88 -2.24 12.97
CA PHE A 407 22.09 -2.77 12.34
C PHE A 407 22.77 -1.74 11.41
N ALA A 408 21.97 -0.96 10.66
CA ALA A 408 22.50 0.11 9.81
C ALA A 408 23.26 1.16 10.65
N ASN A 409 22.78 1.48 11.86
CA ASN A 409 23.48 2.41 12.77
C ASN A 409 24.84 1.90 13.25
N ILE A 410 25.10 0.59 13.17
CA ILE A 410 26.41 -0.01 13.49
C ILE A 410 27.19 -0.39 12.22
N GLY A 411 26.78 0.12 11.05
CA GLY A 411 27.48 -0.06 9.78
C GLY A 411 27.12 -1.31 9.00
N ILE A 412 26.04 -2.02 9.38
CA ILE A 412 25.60 -3.25 8.71
C ILE A 412 24.30 -2.98 7.94
N THR A 413 24.41 -2.87 6.62
CA THR A 413 23.29 -2.55 5.72
C THR A 413 22.93 -3.70 4.78
N THR A 414 23.84 -4.62 4.49
CA THR A 414 23.60 -5.77 3.60
C THR A 414 23.61 -7.11 4.33
N ILE A 415 23.01 -8.13 3.70
CA ILE A 415 23.05 -9.51 4.20
C ILE A 415 24.49 -10.04 4.26
N GLY A 416 25.32 -9.73 3.26
CA GLY A 416 26.73 -10.12 3.22
C GLY A 416 27.53 -9.53 4.37
N GLN A 417 27.35 -8.25 4.69
CA GLN A 417 27.98 -7.62 5.86
C GLN A 417 27.53 -8.27 7.17
N PHE A 418 26.25 -8.57 7.28
CA PHE A 418 25.69 -9.23 8.45
C PHE A 418 26.24 -10.64 8.65
N LEU A 419 26.33 -11.43 7.57
CA LEU A 419 26.91 -12.78 7.60
C LEU A 419 28.42 -12.78 7.88
N ALA A 420 29.14 -11.72 7.51
CA ALA A 420 30.59 -11.59 7.74
C ALA A 420 30.96 -11.04 9.14
N SER A 421 29.98 -10.55 9.91
CA SER A 421 30.22 -9.90 11.21
C SER A 421 30.06 -10.89 12.37
N ALA A 422 30.82 -10.68 13.46
CA ALA A 422 30.74 -11.54 14.65
C ALA A 422 29.48 -11.22 15.50
N PRO A 423 28.69 -12.23 15.92
CA PRO A 423 27.50 -12.06 16.77
C PRO A 423 27.75 -11.26 18.05
N GLU A 424 28.85 -11.52 18.75
CA GLU A 424 29.21 -10.88 20.02
C GLU A 424 29.49 -9.40 19.83
N GLN A 425 30.22 -9.07 18.77
CA GLN A 425 30.52 -7.68 18.41
C GLN A 425 29.23 -6.93 18.06
N MET A 426 28.37 -7.53 17.23
CA MET A 426 27.09 -6.94 16.85
C MET A 426 26.18 -6.72 18.06
N ALA A 427 26.03 -7.73 18.93
CA ALA A 427 25.21 -7.61 20.14
C ALA A 427 25.73 -6.51 21.06
N SER A 428 27.06 -6.42 21.24
CA SER A 428 27.71 -5.37 22.03
C SER A 428 27.49 -3.98 21.44
N GLN A 429 27.61 -3.81 20.13
CA GLN A 429 27.43 -2.52 19.45
C GLN A 429 25.97 -2.07 19.42
N LEU A 430 25.03 -3.00 19.27
CA LEU A 430 23.59 -2.71 19.31
C LEU A 430 23.14 -2.25 20.70
N ASN A 431 23.81 -2.71 21.75
CA ASN A 431 23.55 -2.35 23.15
C ASN A 431 22.06 -2.49 23.54
N THR A 432 21.46 -3.62 23.19
CA THR A 432 20.07 -3.96 23.53
C THR A 432 20.00 -5.26 24.31
N GLN A 433 19.23 -5.30 25.41
CA GLN A 433 19.10 -6.51 26.24
C GLN A 433 18.43 -7.71 25.53
N TRP A 434 17.65 -7.47 24.48
CA TRP A 434 16.83 -8.49 23.83
C TRP A 434 17.44 -9.05 22.53
N ILE A 435 18.46 -8.39 21.95
CA ILE A 435 19.22 -8.93 20.81
C ILE A 435 20.52 -9.53 21.37
N THR A 436 20.51 -10.84 21.60
CA THR A 436 21.64 -11.58 22.13
C THR A 436 22.52 -12.15 21.01
N PRO A 437 23.79 -12.52 21.28
CA PRO A 437 24.63 -13.21 20.30
C PRO A 437 23.96 -14.47 19.73
N ALA A 438 23.36 -15.29 20.59
CA ALA A 438 22.62 -16.49 20.16
C ALA A 438 21.45 -16.19 19.21
N LEU A 439 20.73 -15.08 19.43
CA LEU A 439 19.65 -14.68 18.51
C LEU A 439 20.20 -14.21 17.15
N ILE A 440 21.36 -13.55 17.16
CA ILE A 440 22.04 -13.13 15.93
C ILE A 440 22.56 -14.35 15.16
N GLU A 441 23.11 -15.36 15.84
CA GLU A 441 23.51 -16.63 15.22
C GLU A 441 22.32 -17.34 14.56
N ASP A 442 21.15 -17.37 15.22
CA ASP A 442 19.93 -17.92 14.63
C ASP A 442 19.54 -17.17 13.34
N TRP A 443 19.62 -15.83 13.34
CA TRP A 443 19.33 -15.03 12.16
C TRP A 443 20.38 -15.20 11.06
N GLN A 444 21.66 -15.34 11.40
CA GLN A 444 22.73 -15.62 10.45
C GLN A 444 22.51 -16.98 9.79
N ALA A 445 22.23 -18.03 10.56
CA ALA A 445 21.91 -19.36 10.02
C ALA A 445 20.70 -19.32 9.06
N GLN A 446 19.63 -18.59 9.43
CA GLN A 446 18.47 -18.41 8.56
C GLN A 446 18.80 -17.65 7.27
N ALA A 447 19.63 -16.61 7.35
CA ALA A 447 20.09 -15.83 6.21
C ALA A 447 21.02 -16.65 5.30
N THR A 448 21.88 -17.49 5.85
CA THR A 448 22.73 -18.42 5.09
C THR A 448 21.89 -19.40 4.26
N PHE A 449 20.80 -19.94 4.82
CA PHE A 449 19.91 -20.83 4.06
C PHE A 449 19.27 -20.15 2.86
N VAL A 450 18.62 -19.00 3.06
CA VAL A 450 17.89 -18.33 1.96
C VAL A 450 18.79 -17.67 0.91
N THR A 451 20.09 -17.56 1.19
CA THR A 451 21.11 -17.12 0.22
C THR A 451 21.82 -18.28 -0.48
N SER A 452 21.75 -19.49 0.07
CA SER A 452 22.44 -20.67 -0.48
C SER A 452 21.49 -21.67 -1.16
N ILE A 453 20.20 -21.67 -0.83
CA ILE A 453 19.23 -22.69 -1.27
C ILE A 453 17.99 -22.02 -1.86
N ALA A 454 17.81 -22.19 -3.18
CA ALA A 454 16.81 -21.48 -3.99
C ALA A 454 15.37 -21.70 -3.57
N SER A 455 15.07 -22.92 -3.13
CA SER A 455 13.71 -23.32 -2.77
C SER A 455 13.37 -23.09 -1.29
N LEU A 456 14.31 -22.58 -0.48
CA LEU A 456 14.08 -22.21 0.91
C LEU A 456 13.60 -20.76 1.03
N CYS A 457 12.54 -20.57 1.83
CA CYS A 457 12.02 -19.26 2.18
C CYS A 457 12.06 -19.05 3.70
N GLY A 458 11.78 -17.81 4.14
CA GLY A 458 12.09 -17.39 5.51
C GLY A 458 11.47 -18.21 6.66
N TYR A 459 10.27 -18.78 6.52
CA TYR A 459 9.71 -19.62 7.59
C TYR A 459 10.28 -21.06 7.55
N LYS A 460 10.64 -21.55 6.35
CA LYS A 460 11.26 -22.87 6.16
C LYS A 460 12.66 -22.89 6.77
N SER A 461 13.45 -21.82 6.57
CA SER A 461 14.76 -21.69 7.23
C SER A 461 14.66 -21.53 8.75
N GLN A 462 13.63 -20.84 9.26
CA GLN A 462 13.35 -20.77 10.70
C GLN A 462 13.06 -22.15 11.31
N LEU A 463 12.30 -23.01 10.61
CA LEU A 463 12.03 -24.38 11.09
C LEU A 463 13.31 -25.22 11.16
N LEU A 464 14.18 -25.13 10.15
CA LEU A 464 15.46 -25.86 10.13
C LEU A 464 16.37 -25.44 11.29
N VAL A 465 16.55 -24.14 11.50
CA VAL A 465 17.36 -23.63 12.60
C VAL A 465 16.78 -24.02 13.96
N ALA A 466 15.45 -24.02 14.09
CA ALA A 466 14.79 -24.39 15.34
C ALA A 466 14.91 -25.88 15.71
N ILE A 467 15.21 -26.75 14.75
CA ILE A 467 15.53 -28.17 14.98
C ILE A 467 17.04 -28.45 14.90
N ASP A 468 17.86 -27.40 15.06
CA ASP A 468 19.33 -27.45 15.10
C ASP A 468 19.99 -27.92 13.79
N CYS A 469 19.32 -27.69 12.65
CA CYS A 469 19.95 -27.75 11.33
C CYS A 469 20.30 -26.32 10.92
N ARG A 470 21.57 -25.92 11.11
CA ARG A 470 22.01 -24.52 11.03
C ARG A 470 22.80 -24.17 9.78
N THR A 471 23.27 -25.15 9.00
CA THR A 471 24.06 -24.89 7.79
C THR A 471 23.60 -25.72 6.58
N PRO A 472 23.86 -25.27 5.34
CA PRO A 472 23.66 -26.09 4.14
C PRO A 472 24.45 -27.40 4.17
N ALA A 473 25.67 -27.42 4.73
CA ALA A 473 26.45 -28.65 4.86
C ALA A 473 25.76 -29.67 5.76
N GLN A 474 25.29 -29.25 6.94
CA GLN A 474 24.49 -30.10 7.83
C GLN A 474 23.23 -30.61 7.14
N LEU A 475 22.55 -29.75 6.36
CA LEU A 475 21.35 -30.12 5.62
C LEU A 475 21.63 -31.18 4.54
N ALA A 476 22.75 -31.07 3.82
CA ALA A 476 23.15 -32.00 2.77
C ALA A 476 23.37 -33.43 3.28
N GLU A 477 23.75 -33.57 4.56
CA GLU A 477 24.00 -34.83 5.25
C GLU A 477 22.75 -35.45 5.89
N ARG A 478 21.62 -34.73 5.95
CA ARG A 478 20.39 -35.26 6.56
C ARG A 478 19.71 -36.31 5.68
N ASP A 479 19.04 -37.24 6.34
CA ASP A 479 18.02 -38.09 5.74
C ASP A 479 16.69 -37.33 5.61
N ALA A 480 16.00 -37.50 4.47
CA ALA A 480 14.80 -36.72 4.16
C ALA A 480 13.61 -37.10 5.06
N ASP A 481 13.44 -38.38 5.38
CA ASP A 481 12.33 -38.88 6.18
C ASP A 481 12.51 -38.47 7.64
N GLU A 482 13.72 -38.65 8.18
CA GLU A 482 14.06 -38.26 9.55
C GLU A 482 13.91 -36.74 9.76
N LEU A 483 14.38 -35.95 8.80
CA LEU A 483 14.30 -34.49 8.87
C LEU A 483 12.85 -34.01 8.75
N THR A 484 12.06 -34.59 7.85
CA THR A 484 10.63 -34.31 7.70
C THR A 484 9.89 -34.62 9.01
N ALA A 485 10.17 -35.78 9.62
CA ALA A 485 9.59 -36.15 10.90
C ALA A 485 9.99 -35.20 12.03
N ALA A 486 11.25 -34.73 12.07
CA ALA A 486 11.73 -33.76 13.05
C ALA A 486 11.03 -32.40 12.89
N ILE A 487 10.89 -31.91 11.66
CA ILE A 487 10.15 -30.67 11.35
C ILE A 487 8.68 -30.83 11.77
N ALA A 488 8.04 -31.95 11.45
CA ALA A 488 6.65 -32.22 11.80
C ALA A 488 6.43 -32.27 13.33
N ARG A 489 7.34 -32.88 14.09
CA ARG A 489 7.30 -32.87 15.56
C ARG A 489 7.46 -31.45 16.11
N TYR A 490 8.45 -30.70 15.63
CA TYR A 490 8.66 -29.33 16.09
C TYR A 490 7.48 -28.42 15.75
N ALA A 491 6.91 -28.58 14.55
CA ALA A 491 5.72 -27.88 14.09
C ALA A 491 4.53 -28.01 15.04
N GLN A 492 4.38 -29.13 15.76
CA GLN A 492 3.30 -29.32 16.75
C GLN A 492 3.50 -28.55 18.05
N THR A 493 4.72 -28.07 18.33
CA THR A 493 4.99 -27.26 19.52
C THR A 493 4.42 -25.85 19.38
N LYS A 494 4.20 -25.14 20.51
CA LYS A 494 3.78 -23.72 20.48
C LYS A 494 4.77 -22.84 19.69
N ALA A 495 6.06 -23.14 19.77
CA ALA A 495 7.11 -22.42 19.05
C ALA A 495 7.06 -22.72 17.54
N GLY A 496 6.88 -23.98 17.15
CA GLY A 496 6.70 -24.38 15.75
C GLY A 496 5.43 -23.80 15.12
N GLN A 497 4.30 -23.84 15.83
CA GLN A 497 3.05 -23.21 15.39
C GLN A 497 3.20 -21.70 15.19
N ARG A 498 4.01 -21.04 16.03
CA ARG A 498 4.35 -19.62 15.89
C ARG A 498 5.21 -19.34 14.65
N ILE A 499 6.04 -20.27 14.20
CA ILE A 499 6.80 -20.15 12.94
C ILE A 499 5.88 -20.40 11.74
N LEU A 500 5.06 -21.45 11.78
CA LEU A 500 4.17 -21.86 10.69
C LEU A 500 3.05 -20.87 10.39
N ARG A 501 2.43 -20.27 11.42
CA ARG A 501 1.40 -19.22 11.28
C ARG A 501 0.29 -19.63 10.31
N SER A 502 -0.28 -20.82 10.57
CA SER A 502 -1.31 -21.48 9.77
C SER A 502 -0.85 -22.05 8.42
N SER A 503 0.43 -21.94 8.06
CA SER A 503 1.01 -22.70 6.93
C SER A 503 1.09 -24.18 7.29
N THR A 504 0.95 -25.04 6.30
CA THR A 504 1.20 -26.47 6.48
C THR A 504 2.70 -26.70 6.71
N PRO A 505 3.08 -27.65 7.60
CA PRO A 505 4.45 -28.11 7.69
C PRO A 505 4.96 -28.56 6.30
N PRO A 506 6.24 -28.34 5.99
CA PRO A 506 6.88 -28.88 4.79
C PRO A 506 6.71 -30.40 4.72
N ASP A 507 6.33 -30.90 3.55
CA ASP A 507 6.30 -32.34 3.26
C ASP A 507 7.69 -32.85 2.83
N GLU A 508 7.80 -34.17 2.69
CA GLU A 508 9.04 -34.85 2.29
C GLU A 508 9.56 -34.36 0.93
N THR A 509 8.67 -34.03 -0.01
CA THR A 509 9.07 -33.52 -1.33
C THR A 509 9.80 -32.19 -1.21
N ASN A 510 9.30 -31.28 -0.36
CA ASN A 510 9.98 -30.03 -0.06
C ASN A 510 11.35 -30.30 0.57
N VAL A 511 11.43 -31.19 1.57
CA VAL A 511 12.66 -31.47 2.32
C VAL A 511 13.72 -32.13 1.45
N ALA A 512 13.35 -33.14 0.65
CA ALA A 512 14.24 -33.81 -0.29
C ALA A 512 14.84 -32.83 -1.30
N ARG A 513 14.04 -31.89 -1.80
CA ARG A 513 14.53 -30.82 -2.68
C ARG A 513 15.58 -29.95 -2.01
N TRP A 514 15.39 -29.57 -0.75
CA TRP A 514 16.37 -28.74 -0.03
C TRP A 514 17.69 -29.47 0.19
N ILE A 515 17.62 -30.77 0.51
CA ILE A 515 18.82 -31.61 0.67
C ILE A 515 19.58 -31.72 -0.65
N ALA A 516 18.88 -31.90 -1.78
CA ALA A 516 19.49 -31.94 -3.10
C ALA A 516 20.20 -30.61 -3.44
N GLU A 517 19.51 -29.48 -3.30
CA GLU A 517 20.08 -28.14 -3.52
C GLU A 517 21.26 -27.85 -2.58
N ALA A 518 21.21 -28.34 -1.33
CA ALA A 518 22.32 -28.22 -0.38
C ALA A 518 23.56 -29.04 -0.78
N ARG A 519 23.36 -30.24 -1.35
CA ARG A 519 24.45 -31.08 -1.89
C ARG A 519 25.10 -30.42 -3.10
N GLU A 520 24.31 -29.88 -4.01
CA GLU A 520 24.80 -29.12 -5.17
C GLU A 520 25.63 -27.89 -4.73
N CYS A 521 25.12 -27.11 -3.77
CA CYS A 521 25.83 -25.96 -3.21
C CYS A 521 27.17 -26.36 -2.57
N SER A 522 27.21 -27.51 -1.89
CA SER A 522 28.44 -28.03 -1.25
C SER A 522 29.47 -28.46 -2.30
N GLN A 523 29.03 -29.08 -3.39
CA GLN A 523 29.91 -29.48 -4.50
C GLN A 523 30.48 -28.27 -5.24
N GLN A 524 29.68 -27.23 -5.47
CA GLN A 524 30.13 -25.98 -6.11
C GLN A 524 31.15 -25.19 -5.28
N ARG A 525 31.20 -25.40 -3.96
CA ARG A 525 32.20 -24.78 -3.07
C ARG A 525 33.49 -25.61 -2.92
N ALA A 526 33.44 -26.89 -3.28
CA ALA A 526 34.59 -27.80 -3.23
C ALA A 526 35.37 -27.85 -4.57
N ALA A 527 34.72 -27.47 -5.67
CA ALA A 527 35.34 -27.20 -6.97
C ALA A 527 35.92 -25.78 -7.01
#